data_AF-A0A5B9VW10-F1
#
_entry.id   AF-A0A5B9VW10-F1
#
_cell.length_a   1.000
_cell.length_b   1.000
_cell.length_c   1.000
_cell.angle_alpha   90.00
_cell.angle_beta   90.00
_cell.angle_gamma   90.00
#
_symmetry.space_group_name_H-M   'P 1'
#
loop_
_entity.id
_entity.type
_entity.pdbx_description
1 polymer ?
#
loop_
_entity_poly.entity_id
_entity_poly.type
_entity_poly.pdbx_seq_one_letter_code
_entity_poly.pdbx_strand_id
1 'polypeptide(L)'
;MARAVGLSQSAVVRIWNAFGRKPYRGETFKLSTDPNFVEKVRDVVGLYMSPPENAIVLSIDEKSQVQAPDRTQPLLPMTPGRAERRTPDYVRNGTTSPLATLDVATGRVIGRCYRRHRQREFLKFLKEIDAQVVRGPGARSTSSWTTMGRTRRPR
;
A
#
# COMPACT_ATOMS: atom_id res chain seq x y z
N MET A 1 33.53 -2.68 9.02
CA MET A 1 33.48 -2.05 10.35
C MET A 1 34.71 -2.41 11.18
N ALA A 2 34.85 -3.65 11.69
CA ALA A 2 35.98 -4.10 12.53
C ALA A 2 37.37 -3.63 12.05
N ARG A 3 37.73 -3.93 10.80
CA ARG A 3 38.99 -3.48 10.17
C ARG A 3 39.13 -1.95 10.09
N ALA A 4 38.03 -1.23 9.87
CA ALA A 4 38.03 0.23 9.73
C ALA A 4 38.21 0.96 11.06
N VAL A 5 37.85 0.32 12.18
CA VAL A 5 38.00 0.87 13.54
C VAL A 5 39.10 0.18 14.35
N GLY A 6 39.89 -0.71 13.73
CA GLY A 6 40.98 -1.43 14.40
C GLY A 6 40.54 -2.40 15.50
N LEU A 7 39.26 -2.81 15.53
CA LEU A 7 38.72 -3.70 16.56
C LEU A 7 38.57 -5.13 16.05
N SER A 8 38.54 -6.09 16.98
CA SER A 8 38.15 -7.46 16.68
C SER A 8 36.68 -7.54 16.29
N GLN A 9 36.32 -8.55 15.50
CA GLN A 9 34.93 -8.79 15.11
C GLN A 9 34.01 -9.00 16.33
N SER A 10 34.51 -9.69 17.36
CA SER A 10 33.80 -9.94 18.61
C SER A 10 33.54 -8.67 19.42
N ALA A 11 34.49 -7.72 19.45
CA ALA A 11 34.28 -6.42 20.07
C ALA A 11 33.16 -5.62 19.38
N VAL A 12 33.15 -5.61 18.04
CA VAL A 12 32.09 -4.94 17.26
C VAL A 12 30.71 -5.56 17.51
N VAL A 13 30.62 -6.90 17.57
CA VAL A 13 29.35 -7.61 17.86
C VAL A 13 28.84 -7.29 19.27
N ARG A 14 29.72 -7.27 20.27
CA ARG A 14 29.35 -6.88 21.65
C ARG A 14 28.79 -5.47 21.72
N ILE A 15 29.43 -4.52 21.03
CA ILE A 15 28.98 -3.13 20.95
C ILE A 15 27.60 -3.06 20.29
N TRP A 16 27.41 -3.74 19.15
CA TRP A 16 26.10 -3.75 18.49
C TRP A 16 24.99 -4.32 19.37
N ASN A 17 25.24 -5.42 20.07
CA ASN A 17 24.27 -6.01 20.97
C ASN A 17 23.95 -5.08 22.15
N ALA A 18 24.96 -4.44 22.76
CA ALA A 18 24.80 -3.52 23.87
C ALA A 18 23.93 -2.30 23.50
N PHE A 19 24.05 -1.80 22.26
CA PHE A 19 23.27 -0.65 21.77
C PHE A 19 22.05 -1.06 20.94
N GLY A 20 21.68 -2.35 20.91
CA GLY A 20 20.55 -2.86 20.13
C GLY A 20 20.67 -2.61 18.62
N ARG A 21 21.87 -2.33 18.11
CA ARG A 21 22.12 -2.03 16.70
C ARG A 21 22.05 -3.33 15.90
N LYS A 22 21.22 -3.33 14.87
CA LYS A 22 21.01 -4.47 13.98
C LYS A 22 21.46 -4.06 12.57
N PRO A 23 22.76 -4.15 12.23
CA PRO A 23 23.30 -3.65 10.96
C PRO A 23 22.75 -4.37 9.72
N TYR A 24 22.16 -5.55 9.91
CA TYR A 24 21.44 -6.30 8.88
C TYR A 24 20.01 -5.78 8.65
N ARG A 25 19.49 -4.89 9.51
CA ARG A 25 18.19 -4.25 9.32
C ARG A 25 18.40 -2.92 8.60
N GLY A 26 18.00 -2.88 7.33
CA GLY A 26 17.79 -1.64 6.60
C GLY A 26 16.30 -1.34 6.53
N GLU A 27 15.93 -0.09 6.80
CA GLU A 27 14.59 0.41 6.53
C GLU A 27 14.63 1.30 5.29
N THR A 28 13.56 1.25 4.51
CA THR A 28 13.40 2.12 3.35
C THR A 28 12.26 3.08 3.65
N PHE A 29 12.47 4.36 3.38
CA PHE A 29 11.42 5.36 3.47
C PHE A 29 11.16 5.94 2.08
N LYS A 30 9.92 6.39 1.86
CA LYS A 30 9.53 7.12 0.66
C LYS A 30 8.95 8.45 1.11
N LEU A 31 9.76 9.49 1.05
CA LEU A 31 9.33 10.86 1.29
C LEU A 31 9.19 11.59 -0.05
N SER A 32 8.19 12.47 -0.14
CA SER A 32 8.11 13.40 -1.27
C SER A 32 9.17 14.50 -1.11
N THR A 33 9.72 14.98 -2.23
CA THR A 33 10.61 16.16 -2.27
C THR A 33 9.85 17.47 -2.47
N ASP A 34 8.53 17.41 -2.39
CA ASP A 34 7.64 18.56 -2.57
C ASP A 34 7.82 19.57 -1.42
N PRO A 35 8.15 20.85 -1.70
CA PRO A 35 8.29 21.88 -0.66
C PRO A 35 7.05 22.01 0.23
N ASN A 36 5.86 21.75 -0.33
CA ASN A 36 4.59 21.86 0.40
C ASN A 36 4.11 20.48 0.90
N PHE A 37 5.02 19.49 1.04
CA PHE A 37 4.64 18.13 1.42
C PHE A 37 3.83 18.09 2.72
N VAL A 38 4.32 18.74 3.78
CA VAL A 38 3.68 18.71 5.10
C VAL A 38 2.28 19.30 5.06
N GLU A 39 2.09 20.40 4.33
CA GLU A 39 0.79 21.04 4.15
C GLU A 39 -0.18 20.10 3.42
N LYS A 40 0.24 19.52 2.30
CA LYS A 40 -0.58 18.55 1.56
C LYS A 40 -0.94 17.31 2.37
N VAL A 41 0.00 16.82 3.20
CA VAL A 41 -0.28 15.70 4.14
C VAL A 41 -1.39 16.11 5.08
N ARG A 42 -1.27 17.30 5.70
CA ARG A 42 -2.24 17.81 6.67
C ARG A 42 -3.61 18.01 6.03
N ASP A 43 -3.67 18.52 4.81
CA ASP A 43 -4.93 18.68 4.08
C ASP A 43 -5.62 17.34 3.83
N VAL A 44 -4.88 16.33 3.33
CA VAL A 44 -5.43 15.00 3.04
C VAL A 44 -5.85 14.28 4.33
N VAL A 45 -5.02 14.32 5.36
CA VAL A 45 -5.36 13.72 6.67
C VAL A 45 -6.54 14.46 7.30
N GLY A 46 -6.62 15.78 7.13
CA GLY A 46 -7.75 16.60 7.56
C GLY A 46 -9.07 16.11 6.97
N LEU A 47 -9.09 15.78 5.67
CA LEU A 47 -10.28 15.20 5.02
C LEU A 47 -10.72 13.86 5.64
N TYR A 48 -9.78 13.06 6.16
CA TYR A 48 -10.12 11.79 6.80
C TYR A 48 -10.62 11.96 8.23
N MET A 49 -10.02 12.90 8.98
CA MET A 49 -10.34 13.12 10.39
C MET A 49 -11.59 13.98 10.58
N SER A 50 -11.86 14.90 9.66
CA SER A 50 -12.96 15.86 9.74
C SER A 50 -13.47 16.16 8.33
N PRO A 51 -14.24 15.23 7.73
CA PRO A 51 -14.77 15.42 6.39
C PRO A 51 -15.71 16.64 6.34
N PRO A 52 -15.73 17.42 5.25
CA PRO A 52 -16.64 18.55 5.11
C PRO A 52 -18.12 18.11 5.16
N GLU A 53 -18.98 19.02 5.59
CA GLU A 53 -20.42 18.78 5.64
C GLU A 53 -20.97 18.48 4.23
N ASN A 54 -21.84 17.47 4.14
CA ASN A 54 -22.43 16.99 2.87
C ASN A 54 -21.40 16.52 1.81
N ALA A 55 -20.18 16.15 2.23
CA ALA A 55 -19.16 15.59 1.34
C ALA A 55 -18.94 14.09 1.58
N ILE A 56 -18.58 13.38 0.52
CA ILE A 56 -18.13 11.99 0.58
C ILE A 56 -16.63 11.99 0.32
N VAL A 57 -15.85 11.40 1.23
CA VAL A 57 -14.40 11.30 1.10
C VAL A 57 -14.03 9.87 0.70
N LEU A 58 -13.47 9.74 -0.50
CA LEU A 58 -13.07 8.47 -1.09
C LEU A 58 -11.54 8.42 -1.25
N SER A 59 -10.91 7.39 -0.70
CA SER A 59 -9.49 7.11 -0.89
C SER A 59 -9.31 6.01 -1.92
N ILE A 60 -8.58 6.28 -2.99
CA ILE A 60 -8.34 5.32 -4.08
C ILE A 60 -6.87 4.88 -4.06
N ASP A 61 -6.63 3.57 -4.08
CA ASP A 61 -5.30 3.00 -4.24
C ASP A 61 -5.22 2.01 -5.39
N GLU A 62 -4.03 1.91 -5.96
CA GLU A 62 -3.69 0.97 -7.01
C GLU A 62 -2.42 0.21 -6.66
N LYS A 63 -2.48 -1.11 -6.77
CA LYS A 63 -1.26 -1.94 -6.76
C LYS A 63 -1.03 -2.56 -8.14
N SER A 64 -0.07 -2.01 -8.87
CA SER A 64 0.29 -2.52 -10.20
C SER A 64 0.95 -3.90 -10.13
N GLN A 65 0.69 -4.75 -11.13
CA GLN A 65 1.45 -5.99 -11.39
C GLN A 65 1.51 -6.97 -10.20
N VAL A 66 0.43 -7.06 -9.43
CA VAL A 66 0.29 -8.09 -8.39
C VAL A 66 0.30 -9.46 -9.07
N GLN A 67 1.25 -10.31 -8.72
CA GLN A 67 1.23 -11.70 -9.18
C GLN A 67 0.03 -12.41 -8.55
N ALA A 68 -0.61 -13.29 -9.32
CA ALA A 68 -1.66 -14.17 -8.83
C ALA A 68 -1.11 -15.61 -8.67
N PRO A 69 -0.24 -15.88 -7.69
CA PRO A 69 0.25 -17.23 -7.43
C PRO A 69 -0.84 -18.07 -6.77
N ASP A 70 -0.95 -19.32 -7.22
CA ASP A 70 -1.73 -20.34 -6.51
C ASP A 70 -0.81 -21.50 -6.11
N ARG A 71 -1.18 -22.25 -5.07
CA ARG A 71 -0.41 -23.41 -4.63
C ARG A 71 -0.72 -24.62 -5.48
N THR A 72 0.31 -25.39 -5.84
CA THR A 72 0.14 -26.61 -6.64
C THR A 72 -0.58 -27.73 -5.87
N GLN A 73 -0.56 -27.67 -4.54
CA GLN A 73 -1.25 -28.61 -3.66
C GLN A 73 -2.03 -27.86 -2.58
N PRO A 74 -3.14 -28.44 -2.07
CA PRO A 74 -3.89 -27.88 -0.96
C PRO A 74 -3.01 -27.67 0.27
N LEU A 75 -3.33 -26.62 1.02
CA LEU A 75 -2.70 -26.33 2.30
C LEU A 75 -2.97 -27.48 3.28
N LEU A 76 -1.93 -28.00 3.93
CA LEU A 76 -2.13 -28.93 5.03
C LEU A 76 -2.32 -28.12 6.32
N PRO A 77 -3.51 -28.15 6.93
CA PRO A 77 -3.80 -27.36 8.12
C PRO A 77 -2.89 -27.79 9.28
N MET A 78 -2.64 -26.84 10.18
CA MET A 78 -1.91 -27.12 11.40
C MET A 78 -2.69 -28.12 12.27
N THR A 79 -1.99 -29.11 12.81
CA THR A 79 -2.54 -30.03 13.82
C THR A 79 -1.63 -30.02 15.05
N PRO A 80 -2.11 -30.44 16.24
CA PRO A 80 -1.27 -30.52 17.43
C PRO A 80 0.04 -31.28 17.14
N GLY A 81 1.19 -30.66 17.44
CA GLY A 81 2.52 -31.22 17.15
C GLY A 81 3.00 -31.11 15.71
N ARG A 82 2.23 -30.52 14.78
CA ARG A 82 2.60 -30.39 13.37
C ARG A 82 2.26 -29.01 12.82
N ALA A 83 3.30 -28.26 12.46
CA ALA A 83 3.14 -26.97 11.80
C ALA A 83 2.47 -27.11 10.42
N GLU A 84 1.81 -26.03 10.00
CA GLU A 84 1.27 -25.88 8.66
C GLU A 84 2.35 -26.13 7.61
N ARG A 85 2.03 -26.89 6.56
CA ARG A 85 2.96 -27.18 5.46
C ARG A 85 2.45 -26.60 4.15
N ARG A 86 3.38 -25.96 3.42
CA ARG A 86 3.14 -25.38 2.10
C ARG A 86 4.17 -25.93 1.11
N THR A 87 3.71 -26.36 -0.06
CA THR A 87 4.60 -26.73 -1.16
C THR A 87 5.31 -25.47 -1.68
N PRO A 88 6.61 -25.53 -1.98
CA PRO A 88 7.35 -24.41 -2.56
C PRO A 88 6.89 -24.11 -3.99
N ASP A 89 6.36 -25.11 -4.71
CA ASP A 89 5.85 -24.99 -6.06
C ASP A 89 4.54 -24.17 -6.11
N TYR A 90 4.39 -23.39 -7.18
CA TYR A 90 3.23 -22.54 -7.39
C TYR A 90 2.89 -22.45 -8.88
N VAL A 91 1.60 -22.27 -9.17
CA VAL A 91 1.08 -22.00 -10.51
C VAL A 91 1.03 -20.49 -10.72
N ARG A 92 1.61 -20.02 -11.83
CA ARG A 92 1.59 -18.60 -12.21
C ARG A 92 0.36 -18.30 -13.07
N ASN A 93 -0.64 -17.63 -12.51
CA ASN A 93 -1.82 -17.16 -13.26
C ASN A 93 -1.63 -15.78 -13.92
N GLY A 94 -0.38 -15.34 -14.09
CA GLY A 94 -0.03 -14.03 -14.61
C GLY A 94 -0.05 -12.92 -13.56
N THR A 95 -0.31 -11.69 -14.01
CA THR A 95 -0.35 -10.48 -13.18
C THR A 95 -1.69 -9.78 -13.30
N THR A 96 -2.14 -9.21 -12.20
CA THR A 96 -3.35 -8.39 -12.09
C THR A 96 -3.01 -7.02 -11.50
N SER A 97 -3.88 -6.05 -11.72
CA SER A 97 -3.77 -4.70 -11.16
C SER A 97 -5.06 -4.41 -10.38
N PRO A 98 -5.10 -4.69 -9.07
CA PRO A 98 -6.21 -4.28 -8.22
C PRO A 98 -6.27 -2.76 -8.10
N LEU A 99 -7.47 -2.23 -8.30
CA LEU A 99 -7.91 -0.90 -7.92
C LEU A 99 -8.91 -1.04 -6.79
N ALA A 100 -8.75 -0.24 -5.74
CA ALA A 100 -9.66 -0.23 -4.61
C ALA A 100 -9.97 1.20 -4.19
N THR A 101 -11.23 1.44 -3.84
CA THR A 101 -11.71 2.68 -3.26
C THR A 101 -12.29 2.39 -1.90
N LEU A 102 -11.85 3.15 -0.90
CA LEU A 102 -12.37 3.14 0.46
C LEU A 102 -13.23 4.39 0.67
N ASP A 103 -14.48 4.20 1.07
CA ASP A 103 -15.28 5.25 1.70
C ASP A 103 -14.81 5.39 3.15
N VAL A 104 -14.25 6.56 3.48
CA VAL A 104 -13.62 6.82 4.77
C VAL A 104 -14.65 6.87 5.90
N ALA A 105 -15.87 7.32 5.62
CA ALA A 105 -16.91 7.45 6.63
C ALA A 105 -17.56 6.10 6.97
N THR A 106 -17.79 5.25 5.96
CA THR A 106 -18.52 3.99 6.13
C THR A 106 -17.62 2.76 6.24
N GLY A 107 -16.34 2.87 5.85
CA GLY A 107 -15.43 1.74 5.73
C GLY A 107 -15.72 0.83 4.53
N ARG A 108 -16.70 1.18 3.68
CA ARG A 108 -17.05 0.38 2.50
C ARG A 108 -15.92 0.40 1.48
N VAL A 109 -15.53 -0.78 1.01
CA VAL A 109 -14.54 -0.93 -0.06
C VAL A 109 -15.21 -1.38 -1.34
N ILE A 110 -14.95 -0.65 -2.44
CA ILE A 110 -15.28 -1.06 -3.80
C ILE A 110 -13.97 -1.40 -4.50
N GLY A 111 -13.82 -2.62 -5.00
CA GLY A 111 -12.59 -3.09 -5.62
C GLY A 111 -12.81 -3.77 -6.96
N ARG A 112 -11.88 -3.58 -7.89
CA ARG A 112 -11.83 -4.28 -9.18
C ARG A 112 -10.42 -4.71 -9.53
N CYS A 113 -10.31 -5.89 -10.13
CA CYS A 113 -9.06 -6.39 -10.69
C CYS A 113 -9.08 -6.20 -12.20
N TYR A 114 -8.07 -5.52 -12.74
CA TYR A 114 -7.87 -5.38 -14.18
C TYR A 114 -6.61 -6.12 -14.63
N ARG A 115 -6.66 -6.72 -15.82
CA ARG A 115 -5.51 -7.40 -16.43
C ARG A 115 -4.37 -6.44 -16.81
N ARG A 116 -4.68 -5.16 -17.03
CA ARG A 116 -3.73 -4.14 -17.47
C ARG A 116 -3.88 -2.88 -16.61
N HIS A 117 -2.75 -2.30 -16.23
CA HIS A 117 -2.65 -1.00 -15.55
C HIS A 117 -2.57 0.12 -16.60
N ARG A 118 -3.72 0.59 -17.11
CA ARG A 118 -3.77 1.78 -18.00
C ARG A 118 -4.86 2.73 -17.54
N GLN A 119 -4.76 3.98 -18.00
CA GLN A 119 -5.71 5.04 -17.67
C GLN A 119 -7.16 4.69 -18.04
N ARG A 120 -7.39 3.90 -19.10
CA ARG A 120 -8.76 3.51 -19.53
C ARG A 120 -9.45 2.65 -18.47
N GLU A 121 -8.74 1.72 -17.87
CA GLU A 121 -9.22 0.87 -16.78
C GLU A 121 -9.52 1.72 -15.53
N PHE A 122 -8.64 2.67 -15.19
CA PHE A 122 -8.87 3.61 -14.09
C PHE A 122 -10.12 4.48 -14.29
N LEU A 123 -10.33 5.05 -15.49
CA LEU A 123 -11.53 5.83 -15.79
C LEU A 123 -12.81 5.00 -15.74
N LYS A 124 -12.76 3.72 -16.14
CA LYS A 124 -13.90 2.80 -15.98
C LYS A 124 -14.21 2.58 -14.51
N PHE A 125 -13.18 2.38 -13.70
CA PHE A 125 -13.35 2.22 -12.25
C PHE A 125 -13.98 3.44 -11.59
N LEU A 126 -13.57 4.66 -11.98
CA LEU A 126 -14.20 5.90 -11.51
C LEU A 126 -15.71 5.96 -11.83
N LYS A 127 -16.12 5.52 -13.02
CA LYS A 127 -17.54 5.44 -13.38
C LYS A 127 -18.30 4.39 -12.57
N GLU A 128 -17.66 3.26 -12.26
CA GLU A 128 -18.25 2.22 -11.41
C GLU A 128 -18.45 2.70 -9.97
N ILE A 129 -17.52 3.50 -9.45
CA ILE A 129 -17.65 4.14 -8.14
C ILE A 129 -18.82 5.12 -8.17
N ASP A 130 -18.86 6.02 -9.15
CA ASP A 130 -19.91 7.05 -9.26
C ASP A 130 -21.32 6.43 -9.33
N ALA A 131 -21.47 5.29 -10.00
CA ALA A 131 -22.73 4.56 -10.08
C ALA A 131 -23.15 3.87 -8.77
N GLN A 132 -22.21 3.59 -7.87
CA GLN A 132 -22.45 2.86 -6.60
C GLN A 132 -22.55 3.77 -5.38
N VAL A 133 -22.07 5.01 -5.48
CA VAL A 133 -22.10 5.97 -4.39
C VAL A 133 -23.53 6.53 -4.26
N VAL A 134 -24.14 6.32 -3.10
CA VAL A 134 -25.46 6.89 -2.78
C VAL A 134 -25.29 8.39 -2.54
N ARG A 135 -25.96 9.21 -3.34
CA ARG A 135 -25.92 10.67 -3.20
C ARG A 135 -27.06 11.14 -2.29
N GLY A 136 -26.74 12.01 -1.33
CA GLY A 136 -27.76 12.73 -0.56
C GLY A 136 -28.55 13.72 -1.43
N PRO A 137 -29.78 14.08 -1.04
CA PRO A 137 -30.57 15.08 -1.76
C PRO A 137 -29.84 16.43 -1.81
N GLY A 138 -29.69 17.01 -3.02
CA GLY A 138 -28.98 18.27 -3.24
C GLY A 138 -27.46 18.16 -3.51
N ALA A 139 -26.90 16.95 -3.58
CA ALA A 139 -25.48 16.74 -3.81
C ALA A 139 -25.03 17.22 -5.20
N ARG A 140 -24.26 18.31 -5.24
CA ARG A 140 -23.49 18.72 -6.43
C ARG A 140 -22.18 17.95 -6.46
N SER A 141 -21.87 17.33 -7.60
CA SER A 141 -20.58 16.69 -7.84
C SER A 141 -19.52 17.77 -8.02
N THR A 142 -18.64 17.93 -7.05
CA THR A 142 -17.40 18.71 -7.19
C THR A 142 -16.27 17.81 -6.74
N SER A 143 -15.37 17.47 -7.68
CA SER A 143 -14.23 16.61 -7.38
C SER A 143 -12.98 17.47 -7.22
N SER A 144 -12.41 17.44 -6.02
CA SER A 144 -11.06 17.96 -5.77
C SER A 144 -10.13 16.76 -5.60
N TRP A 145 -9.01 16.77 -6.31
CA TRP A 145 -8.05 15.68 -6.33
C TRP A 145 -6.72 16.19 -5.79
N THR A 146 -6.31 15.66 -4.63
CA THR A 146 -4.97 15.92 -4.10
C THR A 146 -4.11 14.70 -4.36
N THR A 147 -3.18 14.81 -5.31
CA THR A 147 -2.20 13.75 -5.57
C THR A 147 -0.97 13.98 -4.71
N MET A 148 -0.63 13.00 -3.87
CA MET A 148 0.66 12.96 -3.19
C MET A 148 1.69 12.43 -4.19
N GLY A 149 2.61 13.30 -4.63
CA GLY A 149 3.50 13.04 -5.75
C GLY A 149 4.24 11.69 -5.71
N ARG A 150 4.34 11.02 -6.86
CA ARG A 150 5.25 9.88 -7.04
C ARG A 150 6.68 10.42 -7.20
N THR A 151 7.55 10.20 -6.22
CA THR A 151 9.00 10.28 -6.43
C THR A 151 9.40 9.20 -7.45
N ARG A 152 9.63 9.59 -8.71
CA ARG A 152 10.32 8.74 -9.69
C ARG A 152 11.78 8.68 -9.27
N ARG A 153 12.30 7.49 -8.94
CA ARG A 153 13.75 7.31 -8.85
C ARG A 153 14.36 7.58 -10.24
N PRO A 154 15.44 8.37 -10.33
CA PRO A 154 16.23 8.43 -11.57
C PRO A 154 16.78 7.03 -11.87
N ARG A 155 16.90 6.71 -13.16
CA ARG A 155 17.52 5.46 -13.64
C ARG A 155 19.02 5.50 -13.41
#